data_AF-A0A7L4G6H2-F1
#
_entry.id   AF-A0A7L4G6H2-F1
#
_cell.length_a   1.000
_cell.length_b   1.000
_cell.length_c   1.000
_cell.angle_alpha   90.00
_cell.angle_beta   90.00
_cell.angle_gamma   90.00
#
_symmetry.space_group_name_H-M   'P 1'
#
loop_
_entity.id
_entity.type
_entity.pdbx_description
1 polymer ?
#
loop_
_entity_poly.entity_id
_entity_poly.type
_entity_poly.pdbx_seq_one_letter_code
_entity_poly.pdbx_strand_id
1 'polypeptide(L)'
;LTEDEDIQRMLRGSVLRKVKSRGGPRERLFRLQEDGVTVCFEGGSRRSRSRQSFSVTHVEGVREGHQSEGLRKHGAAFPASLCFTLVFRGKRKNLDLVARGEEDARHWVQGLTKLMGRLQAMSQWEKLDQYPFWIHGVLQRADRDKDNKMSFREVKSMLRMINIHMDDGYAYKLFKECDHSGDERLEGRELEEFCRRLLRRPELEELFGRYSGEDHVLSAEELRDFLRDQGEDASLRQAHAIIRAHELNDTARQQDLMMLDGFMMYLLSAAGDIFNQEHARVHQDMGQPLCHYFISSSHNTYLTRHQLGGTSSTEAYVRALMAGCRCVELDCWEGSDGEPVVYHGHTLTSKILFRDVIESIRDYAFKQSPYPVILSLENHCGLEQQATMARHMKAILGDMLLTQPLEGQDPHSLPSPEQLKGKILVKGKKLPESWHHPQGVTSLQDPEEEEEEEEEDEEEEKLQERSRRRVRGSTRAVVLGDHGVLAKEVLQVAPELSAMVVYCQAVPFPGLAQALRHPRPCQVSSFSERKARKLIKEAG
;
A
#
# COMPACT_ATOMS: atom_id res chain seq x y z
N LEU A 1 29.78 -1.59 7.38
CA LEU A 1 29.20 -1.57 6.01
C LEU A 1 30.25 -1.90 4.97
N THR A 2 31.43 -1.28 5.05
CA THR A 2 32.55 -1.53 4.14
C THR A 2 33.12 -2.95 4.21
N GLU A 3 32.82 -3.73 5.25
CA GLU A 3 33.24 -5.14 5.35
C GLU A 3 32.16 -6.13 4.88
N ASP A 4 30.93 -5.68 4.61
CA ASP A 4 29.86 -6.57 4.14
C ASP A 4 30.05 -6.87 2.64
N GLU A 5 30.19 -8.14 2.32
CA GLU A 5 30.49 -8.61 0.96
C GLU A 5 29.43 -8.20 -0.07
N ASP A 6 28.14 -8.21 0.31
CA ASP A 6 27.03 -7.82 -0.56
C ASP A 6 27.12 -6.34 -0.90
N ILE A 7 27.38 -5.50 0.10
CA ILE A 7 27.52 -4.05 -0.06
C ILE A 7 28.75 -3.72 -0.90
N GLN A 8 29.87 -4.41 -0.66
CA GLN A 8 31.08 -4.26 -1.46
C GLN A 8 30.86 -4.62 -2.93
N ARG A 9 30.07 -5.68 -3.20
CA ARG A 9 29.69 -6.04 -4.57
C ARG A 9 28.85 -4.94 -5.22
N MET A 10 27.89 -4.37 -4.49
CA MET A 10 27.05 -3.28 -4.98
C MET A 10 27.84 -1.98 -5.23
N LEU A 11 28.84 -1.67 -4.40
CA LEU A 11 29.75 -0.51 -4.56
C LEU A 11 30.65 -0.66 -5.80
N ARG A 12 31.16 -1.87 -6.09
CA ARG A 12 31.86 -2.15 -7.36
C ARG A 12 30.91 -2.00 -8.56
N GLY A 13 29.67 -2.46 -8.37
CA GLY A 13 28.58 -2.41 -9.32
C GLY A 13 28.50 -3.67 -10.18
N SER A 14 27.29 -3.97 -10.66
CA SER A 14 27.00 -5.15 -11.49
C SER A 14 26.21 -4.74 -12.73
N VAL A 15 26.41 -5.49 -13.82
CA VAL A 15 25.60 -5.31 -15.03
C VAL A 15 24.29 -6.05 -14.86
N LEU A 16 23.20 -5.29 -14.80
CA LEU A 16 21.85 -5.81 -14.67
C LEU A 16 21.03 -5.45 -15.90
N ARG A 17 20.14 -6.34 -16.27
CA ARG A 17 19.29 -6.24 -17.44
C ARG A 17 17.89 -5.82 -17.01
N LYS A 18 17.44 -4.66 -17.48
CA LYS A 18 16.08 -4.18 -17.20
C LYS A 18 15.08 -4.89 -18.10
N VAL A 19 14.08 -5.54 -17.52
CA VAL A 19 12.97 -6.19 -18.22
C VAL A 19 11.83 -5.18 -18.37
N LYS A 20 11.20 -5.14 -19.56
CA LYS A 20 10.08 -4.25 -19.88
C LYS A 20 9.12 -4.94 -20.86
N SER A 21 7.86 -4.50 -20.86
CA SER A 21 6.84 -4.93 -21.82
C SER A 21 7.09 -4.47 -23.26
N ARG A 22 7.81 -3.35 -23.46
CA ARG A 22 8.16 -2.81 -24.78
C ARG A 22 9.63 -2.38 -24.83
N GLY A 23 10.32 -2.83 -25.88
CA GLY A 23 11.75 -2.66 -26.07
C GLY A 23 12.52 -3.72 -25.28
N GLY A 24 13.22 -4.61 -25.99
CA GLY A 24 13.91 -5.75 -25.41
C GLY A 24 14.87 -5.39 -24.26
N PRO A 25 15.29 -6.41 -23.49
CA PRO A 25 16.10 -6.23 -22.30
C PRO A 25 17.31 -5.33 -22.55
N ARG A 26 17.45 -4.25 -21.77
CA ARG A 26 18.61 -3.35 -21.87
C ARG A 26 19.51 -3.51 -20.67
N GLU A 27 20.77 -3.85 -20.93
CA GLU A 27 21.80 -3.93 -19.91
C GLU A 27 22.22 -2.53 -19.47
N ARG A 28 22.42 -2.39 -18.17
CA ARG A 28 22.90 -1.18 -17.51
C ARG A 28 23.84 -1.57 -16.38
N LEU A 29 24.87 -0.77 -16.16
CA LEU A 29 25.70 -0.91 -14.98
C LEU A 29 24.99 -0.22 -13.81
N PHE A 30 24.60 -0.99 -12.80
CA PHE A 30 24.07 -0.47 -11.54
C PHE A 30 25.19 -0.42 -10.51
N ARG A 31 25.25 0.66 -9.73
CA ARG A 31 26.27 0.85 -8.71
C ARG A 31 25.71 1.62 -7.51
N LEU A 32 25.92 1.08 -6.32
CA LEU A 32 25.71 1.81 -5.07
C LEU A 32 26.81 2.88 -4.91
N GLN A 33 26.44 4.10 -4.56
CA GLN A 33 27.41 5.15 -4.26
C GLN A 33 27.95 4.97 -2.84
N GLU A 34 29.07 5.63 -2.53
CA GLU A 34 29.72 5.54 -1.21
C GLU A 34 28.83 6.08 -0.08
N ASP A 35 27.79 6.86 -0.41
CA ASP A 35 26.75 7.28 0.53
C ASP A 35 25.87 6.15 1.08
N GLY A 36 25.98 4.94 0.51
CA GLY A 36 25.24 3.77 0.96
C GLY A 36 23.73 3.87 0.76
N VAL A 37 23.24 4.94 0.12
CA VAL A 37 21.81 5.21 -0.06
C VAL A 37 21.43 5.49 -1.50
N THR A 38 22.36 5.88 -2.36
CA THR A 38 22.09 6.20 -3.76
C THR A 38 22.54 5.07 -4.67
N VAL A 39 21.64 4.57 -5.51
CA VAL A 39 22.00 3.66 -6.61
C VAL A 39 21.94 4.41 -7.93
N CYS A 40 23.08 4.47 -8.63
CA CYS A 40 23.20 5.06 -9.95
C CYS A 40 23.20 3.97 -11.04
N PHE A 41 22.67 4.29 -12.21
CA PHE A 41 22.72 3.42 -13.36
C PHE A 41 22.83 4.17 -14.69
N GLU A 42 23.72 3.68 -15.57
CA GLU A 42 24.01 4.30 -16.87
C GLU A 42 23.55 3.39 -18.02
N GLY A 43 23.01 4.00 -19.08
CA GLY A 43 22.65 3.29 -20.31
C GLY A 43 23.87 3.09 -21.22
N GLY A 44 24.00 1.93 -21.86
CA GLY A 44 25.16 1.59 -22.71
C GLY A 44 25.34 2.37 -24.02
N SER A 45 24.58 3.45 -24.27
CA SER A 45 24.72 4.24 -25.51
C SER A 45 25.58 5.48 -25.29
N ARG A 46 26.68 5.59 -26.05
CA ARG A 46 27.63 6.73 -26.04
C ARG A 46 26.98 8.10 -26.30
N ARG A 47 25.74 8.17 -26.81
CA ARG A 47 25.08 9.42 -27.22
C ARG A 47 24.11 10.04 -26.19
N SER A 48 23.86 9.41 -25.04
CA SER A 48 23.08 10.04 -23.96
C SER A 48 23.48 9.45 -22.60
N ARG A 49 24.48 10.06 -21.96
CA ARG A 49 24.93 9.74 -20.59
C ARG A 49 24.06 10.44 -19.55
N SER A 50 22.72 10.38 -19.65
CA SER A 50 21.91 10.81 -18.51
C SER A 50 22.06 9.77 -17.40
N ARG A 51 22.90 10.09 -16.40
CA ARG A 51 23.11 9.26 -15.21
C ARG A 51 21.78 9.26 -14.45
N GLN A 52 21.07 8.13 -14.50
CA GLN A 52 19.82 7.97 -13.76
C GLN A 52 20.14 7.41 -12.38
N SER A 53 19.38 7.79 -11.37
CA SER A 53 19.55 7.29 -10.01
C SER A 53 18.23 7.06 -9.30
N PHE A 54 18.29 6.32 -8.22
CA PHE A 54 17.23 6.25 -7.22
C PHE A 54 17.85 6.12 -5.82
N SER A 55 17.13 6.60 -4.82
CA SER A 55 17.49 6.37 -3.42
C SER A 55 16.94 5.03 -2.95
N VAL A 56 17.71 4.30 -2.15
CA VAL A 56 17.28 3.09 -1.43
C VAL A 56 16.12 3.43 -0.48
N THR A 57 16.04 4.66 0.04
CA THR A 57 14.91 5.13 0.86
C THR A 57 13.56 5.11 0.12
N HIS A 58 13.57 5.13 -1.22
CA HIS A 58 12.37 5.05 -2.04
C HIS A 58 11.96 3.62 -2.38
N VAL A 59 12.81 2.63 -2.07
CA VAL A 59 12.52 1.21 -2.30
C VAL A 59 11.70 0.71 -1.11
N GLU A 60 10.52 0.18 -1.40
CA GLU A 60 9.60 -0.40 -0.44
C GLU A 60 9.93 -1.86 -0.13
N GLY A 61 10.36 -2.61 -1.15
CA GLY A 61 10.81 -3.98 -0.99
C GLY A 61 11.54 -4.52 -2.21
N VAL A 62 12.14 -5.69 -2.04
CA VAL A 62 12.75 -6.48 -3.11
C VAL A 62 12.00 -7.80 -3.21
N ARG A 63 11.58 -8.18 -4.42
CA ARG A 63 10.92 -9.47 -4.68
C ARG A 63 11.83 -10.34 -5.54
N GLU A 64 12.04 -11.58 -5.14
CA GLU A 64 12.93 -12.52 -5.82
C GLU A 64 12.20 -13.32 -6.90
N GLY A 65 12.94 -13.78 -7.91
CA GLY A 65 12.39 -14.58 -8.99
C GLY A 65 11.35 -13.86 -9.83
N HIS A 66 10.37 -14.61 -10.32
CA HIS A 66 9.26 -14.09 -11.14
C HIS A 66 8.07 -13.64 -10.28
N GLN A 67 8.30 -13.06 -9.12
CA GLN A 67 7.21 -12.65 -8.21
C GLN A 67 6.46 -11.38 -8.66
N SER A 68 6.98 -10.62 -9.63
CA SER A 68 6.28 -9.48 -10.22
C SER A 68 5.50 -9.87 -11.47
N GLU A 69 4.38 -9.19 -11.75
CA GLU A 69 3.62 -9.40 -12.98
C GLU A 69 4.48 -9.21 -14.24
N GLY A 70 5.39 -8.24 -14.23
CA GLY A 70 6.29 -7.97 -15.34
C GLY A 70 7.26 -9.12 -15.62
N LEU A 71 7.83 -9.71 -14.57
CA LEU A 71 8.73 -10.85 -14.70
C LEU A 71 8.00 -12.16 -15.05
N ARG A 72 6.78 -12.39 -14.55
CA ARG A 72 5.96 -13.54 -14.99
C ARG A 72 5.69 -13.49 -16.50
N LYS A 73 5.31 -12.32 -17.02
CA LYS A 73 4.92 -12.14 -18.42
C LYS A 73 6.11 -12.04 -19.38
N HIS A 74 7.22 -11.43 -18.96
CA HIS A 74 8.33 -11.07 -19.86
C HIS A 74 9.69 -11.61 -19.42
N GLY A 75 9.79 -12.21 -18.24
CA GLY A 75 11.01 -12.76 -17.66
C GLY A 75 11.16 -14.28 -17.82
N ALA A 76 10.19 -14.98 -18.42
CA ALA A 76 10.16 -16.44 -18.52
C ALA A 76 11.40 -17.05 -19.22
N ALA A 77 12.09 -16.28 -20.07
CA ALA A 77 13.33 -16.71 -20.73
C ALA A 77 14.55 -16.77 -19.78
N PHE A 78 14.41 -16.26 -18.56
CA PHE A 78 15.49 -16.20 -17.57
C PHE A 78 15.17 -17.09 -16.37
N PRO A 79 16.15 -17.84 -15.84
CA PRO A 79 16.00 -18.56 -14.58
C PRO A 79 15.53 -17.65 -13.44
N ALA A 80 14.67 -18.17 -12.57
CA ALA A 80 14.14 -17.41 -11.41
C ALA A 80 15.28 -16.93 -10.49
N SER A 81 16.33 -17.74 -10.32
CA SER A 81 17.51 -17.39 -9.51
C SER A 81 18.27 -16.14 -9.98
N LEU A 82 18.07 -15.70 -11.23
CA LEU A 82 18.69 -14.49 -11.78
C LEU A 82 17.78 -13.27 -11.70
N CYS A 83 16.50 -13.46 -11.41
CA CYS A 83 15.46 -12.45 -11.54
C CYS A 83 15.15 -11.81 -10.18
N PHE A 84 14.93 -10.49 -10.17
CA PHE A 84 14.38 -9.80 -9.00
C PHE A 84 13.74 -8.47 -9.38
N THR A 85 12.86 -7.96 -8.52
CA THR A 85 12.12 -6.72 -8.73
C THR A 85 12.32 -5.77 -7.57
N LEU A 86 12.63 -4.51 -7.88
CA LEU A 86 12.56 -3.42 -6.90
C LEU A 86 11.17 -2.80 -6.92
N VAL A 87 10.48 -2.89 -5.78
CA VAL A 87 9.19 -2.25 -5.54
C VAL A 87 9.45 -0.87 -4.97
N PHE A 88 8.91 0.16 -5.59
CA PHE A 88 9.09 1.54 -5.15
C PHE A 88 7.86 2.04 -4.40
N ARG A 89 8.07 2.86 -3.37
CA ARG A 89 7.00 3.54 -2.66
C ARG A 89 6.20 4.46 -3.60
N GLY A 90 4.89 4.51 -3.39
CA GLY A 90 3.97 5.43 -4.08
C GLY A 90 3.65 5.04 -5.52
N LYS A 91 3.48 6.04 -6.40
CA LYS A 91 2.99 5.82 -7.78
C LYS A 91 4.08 5.36 -8.77
N ARG A 92 5.32 5.17 -8.32
CA ARG A 92 6.44 4.79 -9.18
C ARG A 92 6.30 3.31 -9.58
N LYS A 93 6.57 3.02 -10.86
CA LYS A 93 6.52 1.64 -11.36
C LYS A 93 7.67 0.79 -10.80
N ASN A 94 7.37 -0.48 -10.55
CA ASN A 94 8.36 -1.50 -10.21
C ASN A 94 9.48 -1.56 -11.26
N LEU A 95 10.68 -1.93 -10.80
CA LEU A 95 11.85 -2.11 -11.66
C LEU A 95 12.24 -3.59 -11.66
N ASP A 96 11.88 -4.27 -12.74
CA ASP A 96 12.23 -5.67 -12.99
C ASP A 96 13.64 -5.80 -13.57
N LEU A 97 14.47 -6.63 -12.93
CA LEU A 97 15.89 -6.79 -13.22
C LEU A 97 16.26 -8.27 -13.35
N VAL A 98 17.24 -8.52 -14.21
CA VAL A 98 17.88 -9.84 -14.38
C VAL A 98 19.38 -9.66 -14.27
N ALA A 99 20.01 -10.42 -13.38
CA ALA A 99 21.46 -10.45 -13.22
C ALA A 99 22.13 -11.36 -14.26
N ARG A 100 23.45 -11.20 -14.44
CA ARG A 100 24.24 -12.10 -15.32
C ARG A 100 24.59 -13.43 -14.66
N GLY A 101 24.58 -13.49 -13.33
CA GLY A 101 24.85 -14.69 -12.56
C GLY A 101 24.08 -14.67 -11.24
N GLU A 102 23.90 -15.86 -10.65
CA GLU A 102 23.11 -16.05 -9.43
C GLU A 102 23.72 -15.31 -8.24
N GLU A 103 25.06 -15.26 -8.17
CA GLU A 103 25.76 -14.49 -7.14
C GLU A 103 25.43 -13.00 -7.23
N ASP A 104 25.42 -12.41 -8.43
CA ASP A 104 25.07 -11.00 -8.59
C ASP A 104 23.61 -10.75 -8.17
N ALA A 105 22.67 -11.62 -8.54
CA ALA A 105 21.27 -11.49 -8.09
C ALA A 105 21.19 -11.55 -6.55
N ARG A 106 21.82 -12.56 -5.95
CA ARG A 106 21.84 -12.77 -4.49
C ARG A 106 22.44 -11.57 -3.76
N HIS A 107 23.62 -11.10 -4.16
CA HIS A 107 24.28 -9.95 -3.54
C HIS A 107 23.43 -8.68 -3.63
N TRP A 108 22.76 -8.43 -4.77
CA TRP A 108 21.89 -7.26 -4.91
C TRP A 108 20.63 -7.35 -4.05
N VAL A 109 19.98 -8.51 -3.99
CA VAL A 109 18.80 -8.72 -3.16
C VAL A 109 19.15 -8.59 -1.68
N GLN A 110 20.17 -9.32 -1.23
CA GLN A 110 20.61 -9.31 0.18
C GLN A 110 21.14 -7.92 0.59
N GLY A 111 21.99 -7.31 -0.24
CA GLY A 111 22.55 -5.99 0.03
C GLY A 111 21.47 -4.90 0.11
N LEU A 112 20.50 -4.86 -0.82
CA LEU A 112 19.39 -3.91 -0.74
C LEU A 112 18.51 -4.16 0.50
N THR A 113 18.21 -5.42 0.81
CA THR A 113 17.41 -5.78 1.99
C THR A 113 18.10 -5.35 3.29
N LYS A 114 19.41 -5.56 3.40
CA LYS A 114 20.24 -5.09 4.52
C LYS A 114 20.25 -3.57 4.63
N LEU A 115 20.45 -2.86 3.53
CA LEU A 115 20.43 -1.38 3.52
C LEU A 115 19.07 -0.84 3.95
N MET A 116 17.99 -1.43 3.46
CA MET A 116 16.63 -1.04 3.83
C MET A 116 16.34 -1.31 5.31
N GLY A 117 16.69 -2.50 5.82
CA GLY A 117 16.54 -2.85 7.23
C GLY A 117 17.35 -1.92 8.14
N ARG A 118 18.59 -1.60 7.76
CA ARG A 118 19.42 -0.61 8.47
C ARG A 118 18.76 0.77 8.48
N LEU A 119 18.34 1.29 7.33
CA LEU A 119 17.72 2.63 7.25
C LEU A 119 16.45 2.72 8.11
N GLN A 120 15.71 1.63 8.25
CA GLN A 120 14.56 1.54 9.14
C GLN A 120 14.96 1.46 10.62
N ALA A 121 16.01 0.70 10.95
CA ALA A 121 16.50 0.51 12.31
C ALA A 121 17.31 1.69 12.86
N MET A 122 17.83 2.56 11.99
CA MET A 122 18.63 3.70 12.41
C MET A 122 17.83 4.66 13.31
N SER A 123 18.38 4.91 14.49
CA SER A 123 17.97 6.02 15.36
C SER A 123 18.10 7.35 14.63
N GLN A 124 17.38 8.38 15.09
CA GLN A 124 17.50 9.72 14.50
C GLN A 124 18.92 10.28 14.62
N TRP A 125 19.59 9.89 15.69
CA TRP A 125 20.99 10.13 15.92
C TRP A 125 21.92 9.52 14.88
N GLU A 126 21.76 8.24 14.54
CA GLU A 126 22.57 7.61 13.48
C GLU A 126 22.22 8.17 12.09
N LYS A 127 20.97 8.59 11.88
CA LYS A 127 20.56 9.33 10.68
C LYS A 127 21.27 10.68 10.61
N LEU A 128 21.48 11.32 11.75
CA LEU A 128 22.21 12.58 11.89
C LEU A 128 23.74 12.42 11.83
N ASP A 129 24.31 11.34 12.32
CA ASP A 129 25.74 11.03 12.22
C ASP A 129 26.14 10.65 10.79
N GLN A 130 25.23 10.06 10.01
CA GLN A 130 25.36 9.96 8.55
C GLN A 130 25.08 11.27 7.81
N TYR A 131 24.51 12.28 8.47
CA TYR A 131 24.08 13.53 7.86
C TYR A 131 25.24 14.41 7.40
N PRO A 132 26.40 14.48 8.08
CA PRO A 132 27.61 15.05 7.51
C PRO A 132 27.99 14.40 6.18
N PHE A 133 28.00 13.06 6.10
CA PHE A 133 28.31 12.35 4.86
C PHE A 133 27.25 12.58 3.77
N TRP A 134 25.97 12.60 4.16
CA TRP A 134 24.85 12.86 3.25
C TRP A 134 24.82 14.31 2.76
N ILE A 135 24.99 15.30 3.64
CA ILE A 135 25.13 16.72 3.31
C ILE A 135 26.35 16.92 2.42
N HIS A 136 27.51 16.37 2.76
CA HIS A 136 28.69 16.42 1.89
C HIS A 136 28.41 15.78 0.52
N GLY A 137 27.71 14.64 0.47
CA GLY A 137 27.29 14.01 -0.78
C GLY A 137 26.24 14.82 -1.58
N VAL A 138 25.34 15.53 -0.90
CA VAL A 138 24.40 16.46 -1.54
C VAL A 138 25.16 17.67 -2.09
N LEU A 139 26.05 18.27 -1.30
CA LEU A 139 26.88 19.40 -1.69
C LEU A 139 27.75 19.05 -2.91
N GLN A 140 28.45 17.90 -2.89
CA GLN A 140 29.24 17.42 -4.02
C GLN A 140 28.42 17.14 -5.29
N ARG A 141 27.13 16.80 -5.16
CA ARG A 141 26.23 16.61 -6.33
C ARG A 141 25.66 17.92 -6.84
N ALA A 142 25.47 18.87 -5.94
CA ALA A 142 24.97 20.18 -6.26
C ALA A 142 26.07 21.01 -6.93
N ASP A 143 27.32 20.88 -6.50
CA ASP A 143 28.53 21.37 -7.15
C ASP A 143 28.75 20.65 -8.50
N ARG A 144 28.35 21.31 -9.59
CA ARG A 144 28.37 20.73 -10.94
C ARG A 144 29.69 20.99 -11.65
N ASP A 145 30.35 22.09 -11.36
CA ASP A 145 31.62 22.48 -11.96
C ASP A 145 32.84 21.91 -11.18
N LYS A 146 32.60 21.35 -9.99
CA LYS A 146 33.56 20.68 -9.10
C LYS A 146 34.66 21.60 -8.60
N ASP A 147 34.33 22.86 -8.40
CA ASP A 147 35.28 23.84 -7.89
C ASP A 147 35.28 23.96 -6.35
N ASN A 148 34.48 23.13 -5.67
CA ASN A 148 34.25 23.13 -4.21
C ASN A 148 33.65 24.44 -3.68
N LYS A 149 33.07 25.28 -4.56
CA LYS A 149 32.32 26.47 -4.20
C LYS A 149 30.87 26.32 -4.69
N MET A 150 29.94 26.97 -4.00
CA MET A 150 28.51 26.83 -4.31
C MET A 150 27.98 28.12 -4.92
N SER A 151 27.74 28.14 -6.23
CA SER A 151 27.00 29.23 -6.86
C SER A 151 25.52 29.20 -6.45
N PHE A 152 24.79 30.32 -6.60
CA PHE A 152 23.37 30.35 -6.26
C PHE A 152 22.52 29.29 -7.00
N ARG A 153 22.89 28.98 -8.26
CA ARG A 153 22.22 27.92 -9.03
C ARG A 153 22.42 26.54 -8.41
N GLU A 154 23.58 26.30 -7.82
CA GLU A 154 23.94 25.05 -7.17
C GLU A 154 23.33 24.96 -5.78
N VAL A 155 23.25 26.07 -5.04
CA VAL A 155 22.47 26.16 -3.78
C VAL A 155 21.00 25.85 -4.05
N LYS A 156 20.40 26.40 -5.11
CA LYS A 156 19.02 26.06 -5.49
C LYS A 156 18.86 24.58 -5.87
N SER A 157 19.87 23.99 -6.50
CA SER A 157 19.91 22.57 -6.81
C SER A 157 19.98 21.73 -5.53
N MET A 158 20.84 22.13 -4.58
CA MET A 158 20.98 21.52 -3.25
C MET A 158 19.64 21.55 -2.50
N LEU A 159 18.99 22.72 -2.38
CA LEU A 159 17.70 22.88 -1.71
C LEU A 159 16.64 21.93 -2.30
N ARG A 160 16.59 21.79 -3.63
CA ARG A 160 15.69 20.84 -4.30
C ARG A 160 16.05 19.38 -4.01
N MET A 161 17.35 19.04 -3.94
CA MET A 161 17.80 17.69 -3.62
C MET A 161 17.44 17.27 -2.18
N ILE A 162 17.39 18.22 -1.25
CA ILE A 162 16.97 18.01 0.15
C ILE A 162 15.48 18.29 0.37
N ASN A 163 14.72 18.44 -0.71
CA ASN A 163 13.26 18.66 -0.71
C ASN A 163 12.81 19.91 0.06
N ILE A 164 13.64 20.95 0.13
CA ILE A 164 13.27 22.26 0.65
C ILE A 164 12.70 23.11 -0.49
N HIS A 165 11.43 23.43 -0.39
CA HIS A 165 10.75 24.37 -1.28
C HIS A 165 10.79 25.76 -0.65
N MET A 166 11.62 26.62 -1.21
CA MET A 166 11.82 28.00 -0.75
C MET A 166 11.59 28.96 -1.92
N ASP A 167 11.07 30.15 -1.61
CA ASP A 167 11.01 31.24 -2.57
C ASP A 167 12.41 31.62 -3.07
N ASP A 168 12.55 31.79 -4.38
CA ASP A 168 13.85 32.07 -4.99
C ASP A 168 14.44 33.41 -4.53
N GLY A 169 13.60 34.42 -4.27
CA GLY A 169 14.03 35.73 -3.78
C GLY A 169 14.53 35.67 -2.35
N TYR A 170 13.83 34.94 -1.47
CA TYR A 170 14.28 34.71 -0.11
C TYR A 170 15.57 33.88 -0.05
N ALA A 171 15.66 32.80 -0.84
CA ALA A 171 16.86 31.98 -0.93
C ALA A 171 18.07 32.82 -1.42
N TYR A 172 17.86 33.70 -2.39
CA TYR A 172 18.90 34.59 -2.90
C TYR A 172 19.32 35.64 -1.88
N LYS A 173 18.37 36.20 -1.12
CA LYS A 173 18.68 37.11 -0.02
C LYS A 173 19.58 36.43 1.01
N LEU A 174 19.20 35.23 1.46
CA LEU A 174 19.99 34.47 2.42
C LEU A 174 21.38 34.13 1.89
N PHE A 175 21.47 33.73 0.61
CA PHE A 175 22.74 33.49 -0.08
C PHE A 175 23.64 34.73 -0.05
N LYS A 176 23.12 35.91 -0.42
CA LYS A 176 23.90 37.16 -0.45
C LYS A 176 24.29 37.66 0.94
N GLU A 177 23.51 37.37 1.97
CA GLU A 177 23.88 37.71 3.35
C GLU A 177 25.04 36.85 3.88
N CYS A 178 25.24 35.65 3.33
CA CYS A 178 26.31 34.72 3.71
C CYS A 178 27.57 34.83 2.81
N ASP A 179 27.43 35.40 1.60
CA ASP A 179 28.52 35.69 0.65
C ASP A 179 29.36 36.88 1.15
N HIS A 180 30.25 36.61 2.10
CA HIS A 180 31.14 37.61 2.71
C HIS A 180 32.37 37.91 1.83
N SER A 181 32.77 36.96 1.00
CA SER A 181 33.86 37.05 0.03
C SER A 181 33.48 37.93 -1.17
N GLY A 182 32.18 38.03 -1.49
CA GLY A 182 31.66 38.83 -2.59
C GLY A 182 31.95 38.24 -3.97
N ASP A 183 32.34 36.96 -4.03
CA ASP A 183 32.69 36.27 -5.27
C ASP A 183 31.49 35.57 -5.96
N GLU A 184 30.29 35.81 -5.42
CA GLU A 184 29.02 35.20 -5.85
C GLU A 184 28.97 33.68 -5.67
N ARG A 185 29.78 33.14 -4.76
CA ARG A 185 29.81 31.74 -4.38
C ARG A 185 29.90 31.63 -2.85
N LEU A 186 29.48 30.49 -2.30
CA LEU A 186 29.66 30.18 -0.88
C LEU A 186 30.71 29.08 -0.72
N GLU A 187 31.70 29.30 0.13
CA GLU A 187 32.71 28.30 0.47
C GLU A 187 32.98 28.20 1.98
N GLY A 188 33.37 27.01 2.44
CA GLY A 188 33.75 26.76 3.84
C GLY A 188 32.75 27.33 4.85
N ARG A 189 33.18 28.34 5.61
CA ARG A 189 32.40 28.99 6.69
C ARG A 189 31.15 29.71 6.19
N GLU A 190 31.16 30.24 4.98
CA GLU A 190 30.00 30.95 4.40
C GLU A 190 28.86 29.96 4.12
N LEU A 191 29.23 28.78 3.62
CA LEU A 191 28.31 27.69 3.39
C LEU A 191 27.78 27.10 4.70
N GLU A 192 28.64 26.96 5.72
CA GLU A 192 28.21 26.58 7.07
C GLU A 192 27.23 27.57 7.69
N GLU A 193 27.49 28.88 7.56
CA GLU A 193 26.58 29.94 8.03
C GLU A 193 25.25 29.91 7.28
N PHE A 194 25.29 29.71 5.96
CA PHE A 194 24.07 29.55 5.16
C PHE A 194 23.24 28.35 5.65
N CYS A 195 23.87 27.19 5.87
CA CYS A 195 23.20 26.01 6.41
C CYS A 195 22.66 26.23 7.83
N ARG A 196 23.42 26.90 8.70
CA ARG A 196 22.99 27.25 10.07
C ARG A 196 21.75 28.13 10.06
N ARG A 197 21.73 29.18 9.24
CA ARG A 197 20.55 30.05 9.11
C ARG A 197 19.36 29.34 8.50
N LEU A 198 19.60 28.47 7.52
CA LEU A 198 18.56 27.66 6.88
C LEU A 198 17.88 26.71 7.88
N LEU A 199 18.65 26.16 8.81
CA LEU A 199 18.17 25.19 9.81
C LEU A 199 17.70 25.85 11.12
N ARG A 200 17.80 27.18 11.23
CA ARG A 200 17.38 27.91 12.42
C ARG A 200 15.87 27.84 12.61
N ARG A 201 15.44 27.57 13.85
CA ARG A 201 14.03 27.44 14.24
C ARG A 201 13.72 28.40 15.39
N PRO A 202 13.49 29.70 15.10
CA PRO A 202 13.30 30.72 16.14
C PRO A 202 12.10 30.45 17.06
N GLU A 203 11.07 29.77 16.58
CA GLU A 203 9.92 29.35 17.37
C GLU A 203 10.27 28.25 18.38
N LEU A 204 11.25 27.39 18.06
CA LEU A 204 11.75 26.38 18.99
C LEU A 204 12.73 26.98 19.99
N GLU A 205 13.54 27.96 19.57
CA GLU A 205 14.36 28.78 20.47
C GLU A 205 13.47 29.49 21.50
N GLU A 206 12.36 30.10 21.06
CA GLU A 206 11.40 30.76 21.96
C GLU A 206 10.74 29.76 22.90
N LEU A 207 10.27 28.61 22.39
CA LEU A 207 9.66 27.56 23.20
C LEU A 207 10.63 27.05 24.26
N PHE A 208 11.86 26.70 23.87
CA PHE A 208 12.91 26.25 24.77
C PHE A 208 13.20 27.31 25.83
N GLY A 209 13.33 28.58 25.41
CA GLY A 209 13.54 29.73 26.28
C GLY A 209 12.43 30.00 27.31
N ARG A 210 11.21 29.49 27.10
CA ARG A 210 10.13 29.59 28.09
C ARG A 210 10.33 28.67 29.30
N TYR A 211 11.08 27.58 29.12
CA TYR A 211 11.31 26.58 30.15
C TYR A 211 12.74 26.61 30.69
N SER A 212 13.73 26.99 29.86
CA SER A 212 15.12 27.13 30.30
C SER A 212 15.32 28.41 31.10
N GLY A 213 16.12 28.35 32.15
CA GLY A 213 16.61 29.53 32.88
C GLY A 213 17.56 30.42 32.06
N GLU A 214 18.24 31.33 32.77
CA GLU A 214 19.22 32.26 32.17
C GLU A 214 20.48 31.56 31.61
N ASP A 215 20.72 30.31 31.99
CA ASP A 215 21.81 29.46 31.53
C ASP A 215 21.53 28.79 30.18
N HIS A 216 20.32 28.95 29.63
CA HIS A 216 19.91 28.41 28.33
C HIS A 216 20.10 26.89 28.19
N VAL A 217 19.86 26.17 29.28
CA VAL A 217 19.77 24.71 29.33
C VAL A 217 18.51 24.29 30.08
N LEU A 218 18.04 23.06 29.84
CA LEU A 218 16.94 22.46 30.59
C LEU A 218 17.47 21.44 31.57
N SER A 219 17.19 21.64 32.86
CA SER A 219 17.26 20.60 33.88
C SER A 219 16.16 19.55 33.68
N ALA A 220 16.29 18.40 34.35
CA ALA A 220 15.25 17.38 34.37
C ALA A 220 13.93 17.92 34.96
N GLU A 221 13.99 18.82 35.95
CA GLU A 221 12.82 19.49 36.52
C GLU A 221 12.12 20.42 35.53
N GLU A 222 12.87 21.22 34.77
CA GLU A 222 12.33 22.13 33.76
C GLU A 222 11.75 21.35 32.56
N LEU A 223 12.43 20.28 32.12
CA LEU A 223 11.90 19.40 31.09
C LEU A 223 10.61 18.71 31.55
N ARG A 224 10.55 18.28 32.82
CA ARG A 224 9.32 17.71 33.41
C ARG A 224 8.16 18.72 33.35
N ASP A 225 8.44 19.99 33.61
CA ASP A 225 7.43 21.04 33.56
C ASP A 225 6.93 21.26 32.12
N PHE A 226 7.81 21.21 31.12
CA PHE A 226 7.41 21.15 29.71
C PHE A 226 6.49 19.95 29.41
N LEU A 227 6.87 18.73 29.84
CA LEU A 227 6.06 17.52 29.61
C LEU A 227 4.68 17.62 30.26
N ARG A 228 4.60 18.20 31.47
CA ARG A 228 3.33 18.42 32.18
C ARG A 228 2.40 19.32 31.38
N ASP A 229 2.92 20.39 30.81
CA ASP A 229 2.12 21.33 30.01
C ASP A 229 1.64 20.70 28.69
N GLN A 230 2.36 19.70 28.18
CA GLN A 230 1.93 18.91 27.02
C GLN A 230 0.90 17.81 27.37
N GLY A 231 0.67 17.54 28.66
CA GLY A 231 -0.20 16.44 29.09
C GLY A 231 0.46 15.04 29.00
N GLU A 232 1.79 15.01 28.92
CA GLU A 232 2.60 13.78 28.83
C GLU A 232 2.96 13.23 30.23
N ASP A 233 3.64 12.07 30.28
CA ASP A 233 4.21 11.54 31.54
C ASP A 233 5.28 12.50 32.11
N ALA A 234 4.84 13.36 33.03
CA ALA A 234 5.66 14.34 33.72
C ALA A 234 6.36 13.77 34.97
N SER A 235 6.90 12.56 34.88
CA SER A 235 7.77 12.00 35.92
C SER A 235 9.23 12.40 35.71
N LEU A 236 9.97 12.67 36.79
CA LEU A 236 11.42 12.96 36.70
C LEU A 236 12.19 11.79 36.06
N ARG A 237 11.73 10.56 36.27
CA ARG A 237 12.29 9.37 35.62
C ARG A 237 12.21 9.48 34.10
N GLN A 238 11.07 9.92 33.58
CA GLN A 238 10.87 10.10 32.14
C GLN A 238 11.72 11.26 31.60
N ALA A 239 11.77 12.39 32.31
CA ALA A 239 12.63 13.51 31.94
C ALA A 239 14.11 13.08 31.82
N HIS A 240 14.66 12.39 32.83
CA HIS A 240 16.03 11.86 32.75
C HIS A 240 16.23 10.87 31.60
N ALA A 241 15.25 10.00 31.33
CA ALA A 241 15.33 9.07 30.22
C ALA A 241 15.41 9.79 28.86
N ILE A 242 14.61 10.84 28.68
CA ILE A 242 14.62 11.69 27.48
C ILE A 242 15.97 12.38 27.32
N ILE A 243 16.50 13.01 28.39
CA ILE A 243 17.80 13.69 28.35
C ILE A 243 18.90 12.70 27.95
N ARG A 244 18.97 11.55 28.60
CA ARG A 244 19.99 10.53 28.31
C ARG A 244 19.89 9.96 26.90
N ALA A 245 18.69 9.89 26.33
CA ALA A 245 18.47 9.36 24.99
C ALA A 245 18.73 10.39 23.87
N HIS A 246 18.49 11.68 24.13
CA HIS A 246 18.41 12.69 23.07
C HIS A 246 19.44 13.81 23.15
N GLU A 247 20.04 14.05 24.33
CA GLU A 247 21.00 15.15 24.49
C GLU A 247 22.27 14.92 23.67
N LEU A 248 22.70 15.92 22.90
CA LEU A 248 23.85 15.76 22.01
C LEU A 248 25.21 15.82 22.70
N ASN A 249 25.34 16.68 23.71
CA ASN A 249 26.60 16.96 24.38
C ASN A 249 26.81 16.01 25.56
N ASP A 250 27.89 15.23 25.54
CA ASP A 250 28.18 14.25 26.58
C ASP A 250 28.37 14.87 27.98
N THR A 251 28.85 16.11 28.06
CA THR A 251 29.02 16.82 29.33
C THR A 251 27.65 17.21 29.90
N ALA A 252 26.78 17.80 29.07
CA ALA A 252 25.42 18.15 29.47
C ALA A 252 24.63 16.88 29.85
N ARG A 253 24.74 15.82 29.05
CA ARG A 253 24.09 14.53 29.30
C ARG A 253 24.53 13.90 30.64
N GLN A 254 25.82 13.97 30.97
CA GLN A 254 26.34 13.48 32.26
C GLN A 254 25.85 14.28 33.46
N GLN A 255 25.51 15.56 33.24
CA GLN A 255 24.94 16.45 34.26
C GLN A 255 23.41 16.39 34.29
N ASP A 256 22.78 15.50 33.51
CA ASP A 256 21.33 15.41 33.31
C ASP A 256 20.72 16.78 32.90
N LEU A 257 21.44 17.49 32.02
CA LEU A 257 21.02 18.74 31.37
C LEU A 257 20.74 18.49 29.88
N MET A 258 19.80 19.25 29.32
CA MET A 258 19.45 19.22 27.90
C MET A 258 19.65 20.59 27.25
N MET A 259 20.42 20.62 26.17
CA MET A 259 20.61 21.79 25.32
C MET A 259 19.52 21.84 24.25
N LEU A 260 19.41 22.99 23.56
CA LEU A 260 18.42 23.19 22.49
C LEU A 260 18.48 22.09 21.42
N ASP A 261 19.69 21.69 21.00
CA ASP A 261 19.83 20.64 20.00
C ASP A 261 19.29 19.29 20.48
N GLY A 262 19.54 18.95 21.75
CA GLY A 262 18.99 17.74 22.40
C GLY A 262 17.46 17.79 22.53
N PHE A 263 16.91 18.96 22.80
CA PHE A 263 15.46 19.17 22.83
C PHE A 263 14.83 19.02 21.44
N MET A 264 15.47 19.58 20.40
CA MET A 264 15.04 19.38 19.01
C MET A 264 15.09 17.90 18.61
N MET A 265 16.11 17.16 19.06
CA MET A 265 16.19 15.72 18.85
C MET A 265 15.07 14.96 19.50
N TYR A 266 14.71 15.33 20.72
CA TYR A 266 13.57 14.75 21.41
C TYR A 266 12.26 15.02 20.64
N LEU A 267 11.99 16.27 20.26
CA LEU A 267 10.76 16.65 19.54
C LEU A 267 10.63 15.95 18.19
N LEU A 268 11.75 15.69 17.51
CA LEU A 268 11.72 14.94 16.26
C LEU A 268 11.55 13.45 16.50
N SER A 269 11.94 12.92 17.67
CA SER A 269 11.97 11.50 17.99
C SER A 269 10.58 10.85 18.10
N ALA A 270 10.56 9.51 18.14
CA ALA A 270 9.33 8.76 18.40
C ALA A 270 8.70 9.07 19.77
N ALA A 271 9.49 9.57 20.73
CA ALA A 271 9.00 9.98 22.05
C ALA A 271 8.34 11.37 22.03
N GLY A 272 8.68 12.21 21.05
CA GLY A 272 8.04 13.50 20.82
C GLY A 272 7.03 13.47 19.66
N ASP A 273 6.72 12.28 19.13
CA ASP A 273 5.81 12.12 18.01
C ASP A 273 4.36 12.36 18.47
N ILE A 274 3.60 13.12 17.68
CA ILE A 274 2.16 13.32 17.91
C ILE A 274 1.39 12.00 17.87
N PHE A 275 1.94 10.98 17.20
CA PHE A 275 1.36 9.65 17.16
C PHE A 275 1.76 8.81 18.38
N ASN A 276 0.76 8.35 19.15
CA ASN A 276 0.99 7.40 20.23
C ASN A 276 1.55 6.08 19.67
N GLN A 277 2.81 5.78 20.01
CA GLN A 277 3.53 4.61 19.52
C GLN A 277 2.92 3.28 20.01
N GLU A 278 2.16 3.26 21.10
CA GLU A 278 1.39 2.08 21.52
C GLU A 278 0.34 1.68 20.47
N HIS A 279 -0.17 2.66 19.72
CA HIS A 279 -1.12 2.44 18.63
C HIS A 279 -0.44 2.06 17.31
N ALA A 280 0.89 1.95 17.25
CA ALA A 280 1.62 1.45 16.08
C ALA A 280 1.37 -0.05 15.83
N ARG A 281 0.83 -0.75 16.83
CA ARG A 281 0.39 -2.14 16.74
C ARG A 281 -1.12 -2.23 16.97
N VAL A 282 -1.68 -3.39 16.64
CA VAL A 282 -3.09 -3.69 16.89
C VAL A 282 -3.33 -3.65 18.39
N HIS A 283 -4.12 -2.69 18.82
CA HIS A 283 -4.45 -2.41 20.23
C HIS A 283 -5.96 -2.51 20.48
N GLN A 284 -6.78 -2.61 19.43
CA GLN A 284 -8.21 -2.85 19.55
C GLN A 284 -8.47 -4.27 20.05
N ASP A 285 -9.57 -4.46 20.77
CA ASP A 285 -10.11 -5.79 21.02
C ASP A 285 -10.51 -6.42 19.68
N MET A 286 -9.86 -7.53 19.30
CA MET A 286 -10.11 -8.26 18.06
C MET A 286 -11.02 -9.49 18.26
N GLY A 287 -11.60 -9.64 19.46
CA GLY A 287 -12.50 -10.74 19.84
C GLY A 287 -13.99 -10.44 19.65
N GLN A 288 -14.38 -9.24 19.19
CA GLN A 288 -15.77 -8.90 18.90
C GLN A 288 -16.23 -9.51 17.57
N PRO A 289 -17.54 -9.66 17.31
CA PRO A 289 -18.06 -10.12 16.02
C PRO A 289 -17.58 -9.27 14.84
N LEU A 290 -17.35 -9.90 13.68
CA LEU A 290 -16.79 -9.23 12.49
C LEU A 290 -17.57 -7.96 12.05
N CYS A 291 -18.89 -7.90 12.27
CA CYS A 291 -19.72 -6.74 11.94
C CYS A 291 -19.49 -5.50 12.83
N HIS A 292 -18.67 -5.60 13.88
CA HIS A 292 -18.36 -4.48 14.78
C HIS A 292 -17.14 -3.66 14.32
N TYR A 293 -16.49 -4.04 13.22
CA TYR A 293 -15.25 -3.41 12.75
C TYR A 293 -15.45 -2.67 11.43
N PHE A 294 -14.77 -1.54 11.29
CA PHE A 294 -14.54 -0.95 9.97
C PHE A 294 -13.48 -1.80 9.24
N ILE A 295 -13.88 -2.38 8.10
CA ILE A 295 -13.01 -3.23 7.29
C ILE A 295 -12.48 -2.43 6.11
N SER A 296 -11.16 -2.25 6.04
CA SER A 296 -10.50 -1.61 4.90
C SER A 296 -10.83 -2.37 3.61
N SER A 297 -11.52 -1.72 2.68
CA SER A 297 -12.14 -2.34 1.51
C SER A 297 -11.76 -1.61 0.23
N SER A 298 -11.54 -2.36 -0.85
CA SER A 298 -11.19 -1.83 -2.17
C SER A 298 -12.27 -2.16 -3.19
N HIS A 299 -12.75 -1.12 -3.88
CA HIS A 299 -13.67 -1.24 -5.02
C HIS A 299 -12.88 -1.38 -6.33
N ASN A 300 -13.37 -2.21 -7.25
CA ASN A 300 -12.74 -2.54 -8.54
C ASN A 300 -11.22 -2.74 -8.42
N THR A 301 -10.80 -3.60 -7.48
CA THR A 301 -9.40 -3.72 -7.04
C THR A 301 -8.43 -3.99 -8.19
N TYR A 302 -8.87 -4.66 -9.26
CA TYR A 302 -8.06 -4.98 -10.42
C TYR A 302 -7.59 -3.75 -11.22
N LEU A 303 -8.28 -2.61 -11.14
CA LEU A 303 -7.97 -1.42 -11.92
C LEU A 303 -6.80 -0.62 -11.33
N THR A 304 -5.85 -0.26 -12.20
CA THR A 304 -4.68 0.55 -11.78
C THR A 304 -4.79 2.04 -12.13
N ARG A 305 -5.83 2.44 -12.87
CA ARG A 305 -6.08 3.80 -13.41
C ARG A 305 -7.59 4.01 -13.60
N HIS A 306 -7.98 5.03 -14.38
CA HIS A 306 -9.38 5.38 -14.71
C HIS A 306 -10.29 4.17 -15.03
N GLN A 307 -11.55 4.25 -14.58
CA GLN A 307 -12.58 3.22 -14.74
C GLN A 307 -12.84 2.83 -16.21
N LEU A 308 -12.80 3.79 -17.14
CA LEU A 308 -13.20 3.58 -18.54
C LEU A 308 -12.10 3.04 -19.48
N GLY A 309 -10.83 3.13 -19.08
CA GLY A 309 -9.68 2.79 -19.96
C GLY A 309 -8.40 2.40 -19.22
N GLY A 310 -8.51 2.09 -17.93
CA GLY A 310 -7.40 1.66 -17.10
C GLY A 310 -6.93 0.24 -17.43
N THR A 311 -5.68 -0.06 -17.07
CA THR A 311 -5.15 -1.42 -17.15
C THR A 311 -5.56 -2.22 -15.91
N SER A 312 -6.14 -3.40 -16.13
CA SER A 312 -6.35 -4.41 -15.08
C SER A 312 -5.03 -5.13 -14.78
N SER A 313 -4.71 -5.33 -13.50
CA SER A 313 -3.41 -5.87 -13.08
C SER A 313 -3.51 -6.65 -11.77
N THR A 314 -2.79 -7.77 -11.72
CA THR A 314 -2.61 -8.54 -10.48
C THR A 314 -1.84 -7.75 -9.41
N GLU A 315 -0.97 -6.81 -9.82
CA GLU A 315 -0.23 -5.93 -8.91
C GLU A 315 -1.16 -4.96 -8.15
N ALA A 316 -2.36 -4.72 -8.66
CA ALA A 316 -3.35 -3.89 -7.97
C ALA A 316 -3.84 -4.58 -6.68
N TYR A 317 -4.13 -5.88 -6.74
CA TYR A 317 -4.44 -6.70 -5.56
C TYR A 317 -3.27 -6.75 -4.58
N VAL A 318 -2.05 -6.97 -5.09
CA VAL A 318 -0.85 -7.01 -4.24
C VAL A 318 -0.69 -5.70 -3.46
N ARG A 319 -0.82 -4.54 -4.13
CA ARG A 319 -0.71 -3.23 -3.47
C ARG A 319 -1.83 -3.00 -2.46
N ALA A 320 -3.07 -3.37 -2.77
CA ALA A 320 -4.17 -3.25 -1.82
C ALA A 320 -3.90 -4.08 -0.55
N LEU A 321 -3.52 -5.35 -0.69
CA LEU A 321 -3.24 -6.24 0.43
C LEU A 321 -2.01 -5.79 1.25
N MET A 322 -0.94 -5.35 0.59
CA MET A 322 0.25 -4.81 1.25
C MET A 322 0.00 -3.47 1.96
N ALA A 323 -1.02 -2.71 1.55
CA ALA A 323 -1.51 -1.54 2.27
C ALA A 323 -2.47 -1.89 3.43
N GLY A 324 -2.69 -3.19 3.70
CA GLY A 324 -3.54 -3.66 4.78
C GLY A 324 -5.03 -3.83 4.41
N CYS A 325 -5.42 -3.64 3.14
CA CYS A 325 -6.80 -3.88 2.70
C CYS A 325 -7.24 -5.31 2.98
N ARG A 326 -8.46 -5.50 3.50
CA ARG A 326 -9.03 -6.78 3.96
C ARG A 326 -10.28 -7.21 3.17
N CYS A 327 -10.77 -6.40 2.25
CA CYS A 327 -11.84 -6.78 1.33
C CYS A 327 -11.48 -6.32 -0.09
N VAL A 328 -11.41 -7.26 -1.03
CA VAL A 328 -11.03 -6.99 -2.42
C VAL A 328 -12.12 -7.50 -3.37
N GLU A 329 -12.28 -6.79 -4.48
CA GLU A 329 -13.34 -7.02 -5.46
C GLU A 329 -12.82 -7.72 -6.71
N LEU A 330 -13.62 -8.65 -7.24
CA LEU A 330 -13.32 -9.44 -8.44
C LEU A 330 -14.55 -9.49 -9.36
N ASP A 331 -14.50 -8.72 -10.44
CA ASP A 331 -15.52 -8.72 -11.50
C ASP A 331 -15.22 -9.86 -12.47
N CYS A 332 -15.89 -10.99 -12.26
CA CYS A 332 -15.59 -12.25 -12.91
C CYS A 332 -16.46 -12.43 -14.16
N TRP A 333 -15.83 -12.58 -15.31
CA TRP A 333 -16.47 -12.73 -16.61
C TRP A 333 -15.97 -13.99 -17.32
N GLU A 334 -16.78 -14.48 -18.27
CA GLU A 334 -16.37 -15.63 -19.10
C GLU A 334 -15.13 -15.28 -19.95
N GLY A 335 -14.13 -16.15 -19.90
CA GLY A 335 -12.98 -16.11 -20.79
C GLY A 335 -12.98 -17.23 -21.82
N SER A 336 -11.97 -17.21 -22.69
CA SER A 336 -11.76 -18.28 -23.67
C SER A 336 -11.25 -19.55 -23.01
N ASP A 337 -11.39 -20.68 -23.69
CA ASP A 337 -10.82 -21.97 -23.27
C ASP A 337 -11.31 -22.46 -21.89
N GLY A 338 -12.47 -22.00 -21.45
CA GLY A 338 -13.06 -22.35 -20.15
C GLY A 338 -12.42 -21.67 -18.94
N GLU A 339 -11.50 -20.72 -19.16
CA GLU A 339 -10.79 -20.00 -18.10
C GLU A 339 -11.43 -18.64 -17.78
N PRO A 340 -11.92 -18.42 -16.55
CA PRO A 340 -12.53 -17.15 -16.16
C PRO A 340 -11.53 -15.99 -16.15
N VAL A 341 -12.01 -14.78 -16.45
CA VAL A 341 -11.20 -13.56 -16.47
C VAL A 341 -11.79 -12.50 -15.55
N VAL A 342 -10.94 -11.57 -15.11
CA VAL A 342 -11.32 -10.40 -14.32
C VAL A 342 -11.04 -9.12 -15.10
N TYR A 343 -12.08 -8.29 -15.26
CA TYR A 343 -12.01 -6.96 -15.87
C TYR A 343 -13.32 -6.20 -15.67
N HIS A 344 -13.32 -4.90 -15.99
CA HIS A 344 -14.53 -4.10 -15.94
C HIS A 344 -15.35 -4.31 -17.21
N GLY A 345 -16.52 -4.94 -17.07
CA GLY A 345 -17.41 -5.32 -18.17
C GLY A 345 -17.70 -4.16 -19.12
N HIS A 346 -17.91 -4.45 -20.40
CA HIS A 346 -18.34 -3.46 -21.41
C HIS A 346 -17.42 -2.24 -21.62
N THR A 347 -16.20 -2.25 -21.07
CA THR A 347 -15.19 -1.19 -21.25
C THR A 347 -13.97 -1.66 -22.05
N LEU A 348 -13.06 -0.72 -22.35
CA LEU A 348 -11.80 -0.98 -23.05
C LEU A 348 -10.66 -1.41 -22.10
N THR A 349 -10.99 -1.85 -20.89
CA THR A 349 -10.01 -2.30 -19.90
C THR A 349 -9.36 -3.61 -20.32
N SER A 350 -8.09 -3.82 -19.92
CA SER A 350 -7.41 -5.09 -20.20
C SER A 350 -7.96 -6.22 -19.33
N LYS A 351 -7.80 -7.46 -19.76
CA LYS A 351 -8.23 -8.65 -19.01
C LYS A 351 -7.07 -9.32 -18.29
N ILE A 352 -7.32 -9.84 -17.10
CA ILE A 352 -6.39 -10.71 -16.35
C ILE A 352 -7.09 -12.03 -16.03
N LEU A 353 -6.35 -13.13 -15.94
CA LEU A 353 -6.93 -14.43 -15.60
C LEU A 353 -7.35 -14.44 -14.13
N PHE A 354 -8.53 -15.01 -13.84
CA PHE A 354 -9.00 -15.19 -12.46
C PHE A 354 -8.00 -16.03 -11.65
N ARG A 355 -7.47 -17.09 -12.25
CA ARG A 355 -6.43 -17.96 -11.67
C ARG A 355 -5.23 -17.14 -11.14
N ASP A 356 -4.69 -16.24 -11.95
CA ASP A 356 -3.52 -15.42 -11.59
C ASP A 356 -3.82 -14.42 -10.45
N VAL A 357 -5.06 -13.94 -10.38
CA VAL A 357 -5.55 -13.09 -9.28
C VAL A 357 -5.57 -13.89 -7.97
N ILE A 358 -6.15 -15.09 -7.99
CA ILE A 358 -6.19 -15.96 -6.80
C ILE A 358 -4.79 -16.38 -6.34
N GLU A 359 -3.86 -16.68 -7.27
CA GLU A 359 -2.45 -16.94 -6.92
C GLU A 359 -1.81 -15.72 -6.24
N SER A 360 -2.09 -14.52 -6.74
CA SER A 360 -1.58 -13.28 -6.14
C SER A 360 -2.20 -13.01 -4.77
N ILE A 361 -3.47 -13.37 -4.55
CA ILE A 361 -4.10 -13.27 -3.23
C ILE A 361 -3.47 -14.26 -2.25
N ARG A 362 -3.29 -15.53 -2.63
CA ARG A 362 -2.61 -16.55 -1.81
C ARG A 362 -1.28 -16.05 -1.26
N ASP A 363 -0.46 -15.45 -2.14
CA ASP A 363 0.91 -15.07 -1.81
C ASP A 363 1.00 -13.82 -0.93
N TYR A 364 -0.05 -12.99 -0.84
CA TYR A 364 0.01 -11.67 -0.19
C TYR A 364 -1.11 -11.40 0.83
N ALA A 365 -2.16 -12.22 0.90
CA ALA A 365 -3.33 -12.00 1.77
C ALA A 365 -2.92 -11.69 3.22
N PHE A 366 -1.95 -12.43 3.75
CA PHE A 366 -1.57 -12.36 5.16
C PHE A 366 -0.17 -11.79 5.44
N LYS A 367 0.49 -11.19 4.44
CA LYS A 367 1.86 -10.65 4.61
C LYS A 367 1.91 -9.41 5.51
N GLN A 368 0.95 -8.50 5.35
CA GLN A 368 0.89 -7.26 6.13
C GLN A 368 0.02 -7.38 7.39
N SER A 369 -0.99 -8.25 7.35
CA SER A 369 -1.96 -8.42 8.44
C SER A 369 -2.44 -9.87 8.50
N PRO A 370 -2.50 -10.49 9.70
CA PRO A 370 -2.96 -11.88 9.83
C PRO A 370 -4.50 -12.02 9.78
N TYR A 371 -5.24 -10.90 9.88
CA TYR A 371 -6.70 -10.89 9.94
C TYR A 371 -7.34 -11.24 8.60
N PRO A 372 -8.60 -11.74 8.62
CA PRO A 372 -9.25 -12.33 7.45
C PRO A 372 -9.32 -11.41 6.23
N VAL A 373 -9.35 -12.03 5.06
CA VAL A 373 -9.57 -11.35 3.77
C VAL A 373 -10.91 -11.79 3.18
N ILE A 374 -11.73 -10.85 2.71
CA ILE A 374 -13.01 -11.11 2.04
C ILE A 374 -12.83 -10.90 0.53
N LEU A 375 -13.24 -11.89 -0.26
CA LEU A 375 -13.33 -11.81 -1.71
C LEU A 375 -14.76 -11.45 -2.09
N SER A 376 -15.00 -10.20 -2.51
CA SER A 376 -16.28 -9.75 -3.06
C SER A 376 -16.37 -10.15 -4.53
N LEU A 377 -17.15 -11.18 -4.84
CA LEU A 377 -17.31 -11.66 -6.21
C LEU A 377 -18.50 -10.98 -6.89
N GLU A 378 -18.22 -10.21 -7.94
CA GLU A 378 -19.24 -9.79 -8.90
C GLU A 378 -19.22 -10.76 -10.09
N ASN A 379 -20.16 -11.69 -10.11
CA ASN A 379 -20.08 -12.88 -10.96
C ASN A 379 -21.01 -12.79 -12.18
N HIS A 380 -20.39 -12.76 -13.37
CA HIS A 380 -21.03 -12.75 -14.69
C HIS A 380 -20.70 -14.01 -15.51
N CYS A 381 -20.11 -15.04 -14.89
CA CYS A 381 -19.73 -16.28 -15.55
C CYS A 381 -20.92 -17.25 -15.70
N GLY A 382 -20.93 -18.08 -16.74
CA GLY A 382 -21.82 -19.24 -16.83
C GLY A 382 -21.44 -20.33 -15.81
N LEU A 383 -22.36 -21.27 -15.56
CA LEU A 383 -22.23 -22.28 -14.49
C LEU A 383 -20.94 -23.11 -14.59
N GLU A 384 -20.50 -23.47 -15.79
CA GLU A 384 -19.26 -24.23 -16.01
C GLU A 384 -18.03 -23.44 -15.55
N GLN A 385 -17.94 -22.16 -15.94
CA GLN A 385 -16.81 -21.30 -15.53
C GLN A 385 -16.90 -20.92 -14.06
N GLN A 386 -18.09 -20.82 -13.46
CA GLN A 386 -18.24 -20.69 -12.01
C GLN A 386 -17.70 -21.91 -11.25
N ALA A 387 -17.96 -23.12 -11.74
CA ALA A 387 -17.34 -24.34 -11.19
C ALA A 387 -15.82 -24.31 -11.35
N THR A 388 -15.31 -23.73 -12.45
CA THR A 388 -13.86 -23.49 -12.63
C THR A 388 -13.31 -22.46 -11.64
N MET A 389 -14.00 -21.35 -11.38
CA MET A 389 -13.63 -20.39 -10.33
C MET A 389 -13.52 -21.09 -8.97
N ALA A 390 -14.50 -21.93 -8.63
CA ALA A 390 -14.50 -22.72 -7.40
C ALA A 390 -13.33 -23.68 -7.31
N ARG A 391 -13.02 -24.38 -8.40
CA ARG A 391 -11.87 -25.29 -8.50
C ARG A 391 -10.56 -24.54 -8.27
N HIS A 392 -10.37 -23.39 -8.93
CA HIS A 392 -9.18 -22.56 -8.77
C HIS A 392 -9.03 -22.07 -7.32
N MET A 393 -10.08 -21.51 -6.72
CA MET A 393 -10.03 -21.06 -5.32
C MET A 393 -9.66 -22.19 -4.36
N LYS A 394 -10.30 -23.36 -4.47
CA LYS A 394 -10.00 -24.51 -3.61
C LYS A 394 -8.56 -25.01 -3.81
N ALA A 395 -8.13 -25.18 -5.05
CA ALA A 395 -6.81 -25.73 -5.37
C ALA A 395 -5.67 -24.77 -4.97
N ILE A 396 -5.87 -23.46 -5.12
CA ILE A 396 -4.82 -22.46 -4.91
C ILE A 396 -4.77 -21.99 -3.45
N LEU A 397 -5.93 -21.72 -2.84
CA LEU A 397 -6.00 -21.17 -1.49
C LEU A 397 -5.95 -22.26 -0.41
N GLY A 398 -6.36 -23.50 -0.73
CA GLY A 398 -6.32 -24.63 0.20
C GLY A 398 -6.96 -24.29 1.54
N ASP A 399 -6.24 -24.54 2.63
CA ASP A 399 -6.69 -24.33 4.02
C ASP A 399 -6.93 -22.86 4.38
N MET A 400 -6.42 -21.90 3.58
CA MET A 400 -6.73 -20.48 3.76
C MET A 400 -8.21 -20.22 3.44
N LEU A 401 -8.79 -20.94 2.48
CA LEU A 401 -10.18 -20.73 2.08
C LEU A 401 -11.13 -21.34 3.09
N LEU A 402 -11.99 -20.50 3.68
CA LEU A 402 -13.02 -20.95 4.58
C LEU A 402 -14.22 -21.49 3.77
N THR A 403 -14.46 -22.80 3.87
CA THR A 403 -15.55 -23.47 3.13
C THR A 403 -16.65 -24.04 4.03
N GLN A 404 -16.45 -24.01 5.35
CA GLN A 404 -17.41 -24.47 6.35
C GLN A 404 -17.42 -23.51 7.54
N PRO A 405 -18.53 -23.43 8.30
CA PRO A 405 -18.55 -22.72 9.57
C PRO A 405 -17.47 -23.26 10.53
N LEU A 406 -16.90 -22.38 11.36
CA LEU A 406 -16.00 -22.76 12.44
C LEU A 406 -16.74 -23.67 13.43
N GLU A 407 -16.01 -24.65 13.96
CA GLU A 407 -16.54 -25.58 14.96
C GLU A 407 -16.97 -24.84 16.23
N GLY A 408 -18.18 -25.13 16.71
CA GLY A 408 -18.75 -24.46 17.89
C GLY A 408 -19.16 -23.00 17.69
N GLN A 409 -19.12 -22.46 16.46
CA GLN A 409 -19.57 -21.10 16.19
C GLN A 409 -21.08 -20.96 16.41
N ASP A 410 -21.47 -19.90 17.12
CA ASP A 410 -22.88 -19.51 17.27
C ASP A 410 -23.49 -19.16 15.90
N PRO A 411 -24.55 -19.83 15.45
CA PRO A 411 -25.26 -19.51 14.21
C PRO A 411 -25.86 -18.09 14.18
N HIS A 412 -26.06 -17.47 15.35
CA HIS A 412 -26.63 -16.14 15.51
C HIS A 412 -25.59 -15.03 15.66
N SER A 413 -24.30 -15.33 15.53
CA SER A 413 -23.23 -14.33 15.59
C SER A 413 -22.16 -14.58 14.54
N LEU A 414 -21.55 -13.50 14.04
CA LEU A 414 -20.36 -13.62 13.20
C LEU A 414 -19.14 -13.95 14.07
N PRO A 415 -18.24 -14.83 13.60
CA PRO A 415 -16.96 -15.05 14.28
C PRO A 415 -16.15 -13.74 14.33
N SER A 416 -15.26 -13.65 15.31
CA SER A 416 -14.36 -12.51 15.46
C SER A 416 -13.23 -12.53 14.44
N PRO A 417 -12.60 -11.37 14.14
CA PRO A 417 -11.38 -11.32 13.36
C PRO A 417 -10.27 -12.23 13.92
N GLU A 418 -10.17 -12.36 15.25
CA GLU A 418 -9.20 -13.23 15.92
C GLU A 418 -9.40 -14.71 15.54
N GLN A 419 -10.64 -15.20 15.59
CA GLN A 419 -10.98 -16.58 15.20
C GLN A 419 -10.77 -16.85 13.71
N LEU A 420 -10.84 -15.82 12.88
CA LEU A 420 -10.71 -15.90 11.43
C LEU A 420 -9.29 -15.58 10.92
N LYS A 421 -8.28 -15.51 11.79
CA LYS A 421 -6.89 -15.28 11.35
C LYS A 421 -6.45 -16.31 10.30
N GLY A 422 -5.80 -15.82 9.25
CA GLY A 422 -5.33 -16.64 8.13
C GLY A 422 -6.44 -17.21 7.23
N LYS A 423 -7.70 -16.76 7.39
CA LYS A 423 -8.83 -17.23 6.59
C LYS A 423 -9.26 -16.23 5.51
N ILE A 424 -9.65 -16.78 4.37
CA ILE A 424 -10.19 -16.09 3.21
C ILE A 424 -11.67 -16.47 3.10
N LEU A 425 -12.54 -15.48 3.10
CA LEU A 425 -13.98 -15.63 3.01
C LEU A 425 -14.44 -15.25 1.61
N VAL A 426 -15.44 -15.96 1.09
CA VAL A 426 -16.08 -15.61 -0.19
C VAL A 426 -17.42 -14.93 0.11
N LYS A 427 -17.55 -13.69 -0.37
CA LYS A 427 -18.83 -12.98 -0.44
C LYS A 427 -19.45 -13.25 -1.81
N GLY A 428 -20.63 -13.86 -1.81
CA GLY A 428 -21.33 -14.21 -3.03
C GLY A 428 -22.75 -14.73 -2.79
N LYS A 429 -23.45 -15.10 -3.86
CA LYS A 429 -24.79 -15.70 -3.78
C LYS A 429 -24.70 -17.14 -3.26
N LYS A 430 -25.68 -17.55 -2.46
CA LYS A 430 -25.79 -18.91 -1.89
C LYS A 430 -27.13 -19.54 -2.25
N LEU A 431 -27.12 -20.81 -2.65
CA LEU A 431 -28.32 -21.60 -2.89
C LEU A 431 -29.05 -21.87 -1.57
N PRO A 432 -30.39 -21.88 -1.57
CA PRO A 432 -31.18 -22.31 -0.41
C PRO A 432 -30.82 -23.75 0.01
N GLU A 433 -30.85 -24.05 1.31
CA GLU A 433 -30.50 -25.38 1.84
C GLU A 433 -31.43 -26.52 1.38
N SER A 434 -32.58 -26.19 0.78
CA SER A 434 -33.64 -27.14 0.38
C SER A 434 -33.45 -27.83 -0.98
N TRP A 435 -32.27 -27.73 -1.62
CA TRP A 435 -32.03 -28.43 -2.92
C TRP A 435 -31.93 -29.96 -2.82
N HIS A 436 -32.18 -30.55 -1.64
CA HIS A 436 -32.32 -31.99 -1.49
C HIS A 436 -33.76 -32.52 -1.60
N HIS A 437 -34.84 -31.73 -1.45
CA HIS A 437 -36.22 -32.16 -1.75
C HIS A 437 -37.16 -30.96 -1.97
N PRO A 438 -38.04 -30.95 -3.00
CA PRO A 438 -38.98 -29.85 -3.22
C PRO A 438 -40.24 -30.03 -2.36
N GLN A 439 -40.39 -29.25 -1.29
CA GLN A 439 -41.70 -29.04 -0.66
C GLN A 439 -41.91 -27.57 -0.30
N GLY A 440 -43.16 -27.14 -0.49
CA GLY A 440 -43.56 -25.78 -0.82
C GLY A 440 -43.29 -24.72 0.25
N VAL A 441 -43.01 -23.51 -0.23
CA VAL A 441 -43.04 -22.29 0.58
C VAL A 441 -44.17 -21.42 0.07
N THR A 442 -45.05 -21.05 0.99
CA THR A 442 -46.23 -20.20 0.84
C THR A 442 -45.85 -18.78 0.39
N SER A 443 -46.60 -18.29 -0.60
CA SER A 443 -46.54 -16.96 -1.19
C SER A 443 -46.95 -15.87 -0.19
N LEU A 444 -46.14 -14.80 -0.12
CA LEU A 444 -46.61 -13.45 0.21
C LEU A 444 -46.13 -12.55 -0.93
N GLN A 445 -47.10 -12.08 -1.73
CA GLN A 445 -46.91 -11.02 -2.71
C GLN A 445 -46.93 -9.68 -1.97
N ASP A 446 -46.06 -8.76 -2.37
CA ASP A 446 -46.43 -7.36 -2.49
C ASP A 446 -45.76 -6.79 -3.76
N PRO A 447 -46.47 -5.99 -4.57
CA PRO A 447 -45.96 -5.32 -5.76
C PRO A 447 -45.36 -3.94 -5.39
N GLU A 448 -44.69 -3.30 -6.35
CA GLU A 448 -44.12 -1.94 -6.31
C GLU A 448 -42.65 -1.82 -5.89
N GLU A 449 -41.73 -2.24 -6.78
CA GLU A 449 -40.46 -1.52 -7.03
C GLU A 449 -40.12 -1.65 -8.53
N GLU A 450 -41.01 -1.14 -9.40
CA GLU A 450 -40.60 -0.57 -10.69
C GLU A 450 -40.81 0.95 -10.55
N GLU A 451 -39.87 1.73 -11.07
CA GLU A 451 -39.83 3.21 -11.05
C GLU A 451 -39.16 3.85 -9.82
N GLU A 452 -37.84 4.06 -9.93
CA GLU A 452 -37.16 5.37 -9.79
C GLU A 452 -35.63 5.14 -9.71
N GLU A 453 -35.03 4.72 -10.82
CA GLU A 453 -33.60 4.89 -11.08
C GLU A 453 -33.45 5.95 -12.18
N GLU A 454 -33.44 7.23 -11.81
CA GLU A 454 -32.98 8.30 -12.70
C GLU A 454 -31.85 9.10 -12.06
N GLU A 455 -30.81 9.31 -12.87
CA GLU A 455 -29.64 10.19 -12.72
C GLU A 455 -28.40 9.64 -11.99
N GLU A 456 -27.64 8.76 -12.66
CA GLU A 456 -26.29 9.04 -13.19
C GLU A 456 -25.84 7.84 -14.07
N ASP A 457 -25.10 8.12 -15.15
CA ASP A 457 -24.52 7.18 -16.14
C ASP A 457 -25.40 6.66 -17.30
N GLU A 458 -26.02 7.59 -18.04
CA GLU A 458 -26.72 7.34 -19.32
C GLU A 458 -25.90 6.66 -20.43
N GLU A 459 -24.57 6.58 -20.34
CA GLU A 459 -23.73 5.95 -21.37
C GLU A 459 -23.46 4.46 -21.11
N GLU A 460 -23.48 3.99 -19.85
CA GLU A 460 -23.16 2.60 -19.50
C GLU A 460 -24.34 1.66 -19.73
N GLU A 461 -25.56 2.08 -19.41
CA GLU A 461 -26.77 1.26 -19.61
C GLU A 461 -27.16 1.10 -21.08
N LYS A 462 -27.01 2.14 -21.92
CA LYS A 462 -27.34 2.08 -23.35
C LYS A 462 -26.50 1.02 -24.09
N LEU A 463 -25.32 0.66 -23.58
CA LEU A 463 -24.47 -0.41 -24.09
C LEU A 463 -24.88 -1.81 -23.57
N GLN A 464 -25.31 -1.89 -22.31
CA GLN A 464 -25.76 -3.13 -21.68
C GLN A 464 -27.14 -3.59 -22.21
N GLU A 465 -28.08 -2.66 -22.41
CA GLU A 465 -29.44 -2.99 -22.85
C GLU A 465 -29.50 -3.42 -24.33
N ARG A 466 -28.71 -2.79 -25.20
CA ARG A 466 -28.58 -3.19 -26.63
C ARG A 466 -27.97 -4.59 -26.79
N SER A 467 -27.21 -5.06 -25.80
CA SER A 467 -26.56 -6.38 -25.81
C SER A 467 -27.47 -7.49 -25.26
N ARG A 468 -28.31 -7.22 -24.25
CA ARG A 468 -29.35 -8.14 -23.76
C ARG A 468 -30.32 -8.57 -24.88
N ARG A 469 -30.59 -7.68 -25.85
CA ARG A 469 -31.40 -8.00 -27.04
C ARG A 469 -30.68 -8.85 -28.10
N ARG A 470 -29.35 -8.86 -28.16
CA ARG A 470 -28.58 -9.63 -29.17
C ARG A 470 -28.32 -11.09 -28.78
N VAL A 471 -28.22 -11.41 -27.48
CA VAL A 471 -27.99 -12.78 -26.99
C VAL A 471 -29.27 -13.64 -27.02
N ARG A 472 -30.46 -13.02 -27.02
CA ARG A 472 -31.77 -13.69 -27.10
C ARG A 472 -32.10 -14.33 -28.47
N GLY A 473 -31.19 -14.27 -29.45
CA GLY A 473 -31.43 -14.69 -30.84
C GLY A 473 -31.24 -16.18 -31.16
N SER A 474 -30.87 -17.04 -30.21
CA SER A 474 -30.66 -18.47 -30.50
C SER A 474 -31.05 -19.36 -29.33
N THR A 475 -32.35 -19.52 -29.08
CA THR A 475 -32.87 -20.76 -28.48
C THR A 475 -34.36 -20.88 -28.79
N ARG A 476 -34.71 -21.95 -29.49
CA ARG A 476 -36.04 -22.27 -29.97
C ARG A 476 -36.94 -22.57 -28.76
N ALA A 477 -38.01 -21.80 -28.60
CA ALA A 477 -38.97 -21.95 -27.52
C ALA A 477 -39.68 -23.32 -27.59
N VAL A 478 -39.68 -24.06 -26.49
CA VAL A 478 -40.68 -25.09 -26.19
C VAL A 478 -41.48 -24.56 -25.01
N VAL A 479 -42.77 -24.32 -25.25
CA VAL A 479 -43.73 -23.80 -24.28
C VAL A 479 -44.17 -24.94 -23.36
N LEU A 480 -43.93 -24.80 -22.06
CA LEU A 480 -44.61 -25.58 -21.01
C LEU A 480 -44.84 -24.69 -19.78
N GLY A 481 -46.12 -24.45 -19.46
CA GLY A 481 -46.66 -24.36 -18.10
C GLY A 481 -46.37 -23.10 -17.23
N ASP A 482 -47.43 -22.59 -16.63
CA ASP A 482 -47.60 -21.29 -15.95
C ASP A 482 -46.93 -21.16 -14.55
N HIS A 483 -45.68 -21.62 -14.38
CA HIS A 483 -44.92 -21.52 -13.12
C HIS A 483 -43.46 -21.05 -13.28
N GLY A 484 -43.12 -20.42 -14.41
CA GLY A 484 -41.73 -20.28 -14.88
C GLY A 484 -40.90 -19.08 -14.40
N VAL A 485 -41.40 -18.18 -13.54
CA VAL A 485 -40.66 -16.94 -13.22
C VAL A 485 -39.69 -17.13 -12.04
N LEU A 486 -40.03 -17.94 -11.04
CA LEU A 486 -39.17 -18.17 -9.85
C LEU A 486 -37.97 -19.09 -10.12
N ALA A 487 -38.01 -19.95 -11.14
CA ALA A 487 -36.91 -20.87 -11.43
C ALA A 487 -35.70 -20.18 -12.09
N LYS A 488 -35.88 -19.01 -12.70
CA LYS A 488 -34.86 -18.40 -13.57
C LYS A 488 -33.77 -17.66 -12.82
N GLU A 489 -34.06 -17.16 -11.62
CA GLU A 489 -33.09 -16.46 -10.76
C GLU A 489 -32.29 -17.41 -9.85
N VAL A 490 -32.89 -18.52 -9.43
CA VAL A 490 -32.25 -19.52 -8.56
C VAL A 490 -31.20 -20.37 -9.30
N LEU A 491 -31.23 -20.39 -10.64
CA LEU A 491 -30.33 -21.19 -11.48
C LEU A 491 -29.03 -20.48 -11.91
N GLN A 492 -28.68 -19.32 -11.34
CA GLN A 492 -27.50 -18.54 -11.77
C GLN A 492 -26.21 -18.79 -10.98
N VAL A 493 -26.22 -19.62 -9.93
CA VAL A 493 -25.01 -19.93 -9.16
C VAL A 493 -24.70 -21.42 -9.17
N ALA A 494 -23.46 -21.78 -9.50
CA ALA A 494 -22.99 -23.16 -9.47
C ALA A 494 -22.95 -23.68 -8.01
N PRO A 495 -23.38 -24.93 -7.74
CA PRO A 495 -23.32 -25.51 -6.39
C PRO A 495 -21.94 -25.42 -5.75
N GLU A 496 -20.88 -25.60 -6.53
CA GLU A 496 -19.50 -25.52 -6.08
C GLU A 496 -19.14 -24.12 -5.59
N LEU A 497 -19.63 -23.07 -6.28
CA LEU A 497 -19.40 -21.68 -5.93
C LEU A 497 -20.22 -21.29 -4.70
N SER A 498 -21.50 -21.68 -4.67
CA SER A 498 -22.40 -21.50 -3.53
C SER A 498 -21.85 -22.12 -2.25
N ALA A 499 -21.23 -23.31 -2.34
CA ALA A 499 -20.70 -24.02 -1.18
C ALA A 499 -19.53 -23.30 -0.47
N MET A 500 -18.86 -22.34 -1.13
CA MET A 500 -17.80 -21.56 -0.48
C MET A 500 -18.33 -20.31 0.27
N VAL A 501 -19.61 -19.99 0.12
CA VAL A 501 -20.23 -18.85 0.80
C VAL A 501 -20.70 -19.29 2.19
N VAL A 502 -19.91 -18.94 3.21
CA VAL A 502 -20.17 -19.30 4.61
C VAL A 502 -20.80 -18.14 5.38
N TYR A 503 -20.00 -17.14 5.75
CA TYR A 503 -20.40 -16.02 6.61
C TYR A 503 -20.74 -14.72 5.86
N CYS A 504 -20.56 -14.68 4.54
CA CYS A 504 -20.77 -13.49 3.71
C CYS A 504 -21.77 -13.75 2.58
N GLN A 505 -22.98 -14.17 2.92
CA GLN A 505 -24.05 -14.43 1.95
C GLN A 505 -24.60 -13.12 1.39
N ALA A 506 -24.34 -12.86 0.12
CA ALA A 506 -24.90 -11.70 -0.57
C ALA A 506 -26.41 -11.88 -0.78
N VAL A 507 -27.21 -10.95 -0.28
CA VAL A 507 -28.68 -10.93 -0.45
C VAL A 507 -29.17 -9.52 -0.81
N PRO A 508 -30.28 -9.42 -1.57
CA PRO A 508 -31.02 -8.17 -1.68
C PRO A 508 -31.38 -7.64 -0.29
N PHE A 509 -31.32 -6.32 -0.11
CA PHE A 509 -31.61 -5.72 1.20
C PHE A 509 -33.11 -5.80 1.48
N PRO A 510 -33.54 -6.47 2.57
CA PRO A 510 -34.96 -6.67 2.85
C PRO A 510 -35.65 -5.43 3.45
N GLY A 511 -34.95 -4.28 3.52
CA GLY A 511 -35.39 -3.10 4.25
C GLY A 511 -34.97 -3.13 5.73
N LEU A 512 -34.80 -1.94 6.30
CA LEU A 512 -34.25 -1.77 7.66
C LEU A 512 -35.14 -2.42 8.73
N ALA A 513 -36.46 -2.26 8.63
CA ALA A 513 -37.40 -2.83 9.59
C ALA A 513 -37.36 -4.36 9.63
N GLN A 514 -37.27 -5.01 8.46
CA GLN A 514 -37.18 -6.47 8.37
C GLN A 514 -35.81 -6.98 8.85
N ALA A 515 -34.72 -6.29 8.47
CA ALA A 515 -33.37 -6.64 8.89
C ALA A 515 -33.20 -6.57 10.42
N LEU A 516 -33.82 -5.58 11.08
CA LEU A 516 -33.78 -5.43 12.53
C LEU A 516 -34.67 -6.44 13.27
N ARG A 517 -35.83 -6.81 12.70
CA ARG A 517 -36.75 -7.80 13.30
C ARG A 517 -36.22 -9.22 13.21
N HIS A 518 -35.52 -9.56 12.13
CA HIS A 518 -35.01 -10.90 11.87
C HIS A 518 -33.52 -10.83 11.49
N PRO A 519 -32.64 -10.55 12.45
CA PRO A 519 -31.21 -10.43 12.18
C PRO A 519 -30.66 -11.75 11.65
N ARG A 520 -30.01 -11.69 10.49
CA ARG A 520 -29.29 -12.80 9.88
C ARG A 520 -27.84 -12.37 9.70
N PRO A 521 -26.96 -12.59 10.70
CA PRO A 521 -25.61 -12.02 10.72
C PRO A 521 -24.75 -12.41 9.51
N CYS A 522 -24.97 -13.58 8.95
CA CYS A 522 -24.24 -14.07 7.78
C CYS A 522 -24.72 -13.46 6.46
N GLN A 523 -25.83 -12.72 6.46
CA GLN A 523 -26.38 -12.06 5.27
C GLN A 523 -25.85 -10.64 5.16
N VAL A 524 -25.35 -10.30 3.97
CA VAL A 524 -24.72 -9.01 3.67
C VAL A 524 -25.39 -8.41 2.45
N SER A 525 -25.71 -7.11 2.52
CA SER A 525 -26.18 -6.32 1.39
C SER A 525 -25.10 -5.32 0.98
N SER A 526 -25.02 -5.02 -0.31
CA SER A 526 -24.07 -4.04 -0.87
C SER A 526 -24.85 -2.91 -1.51
N PHE A 527 -24.43 -1.69 -1.26
CA PHE A 527 -25.13 -0.50 -1.71
C PHE A 527 -24.18 0.38 -2.50
N SER A 528 -24.68 0.96 -3.60
CA SER A 528 -24.04 2.13 -4.18
C SER A 528 -24.05 3.28 -3.18
N GLU A 529 -23.14 4.24 -3.36
CA GLU A 529 -23.09 5.43 -2.51
C GLU A 529 -24.44 6.16 -2.47
N ARG A 530 -25.12 6.27 -3.62
CA ARG A 530 -26.43 6.90 -3.72
C ARG A 530 -27.49 6.16 -2.89
N LYS A 531 -27.60 4.83 -3.03
CA LYS A 531 -28.57 4.03 -2.25
C LYS A 531 -28.26 4.07 -0.76
N ALA A 532 -26.98 3.99 -0.37
CA ALA A 532 -26.57 4.13 1.03
C ALA A 532 -26.96 5.50 1.61
N ARG A 533 -26.72 6.60 0.88
CA ARG A 533 -27.13 7.96 1.29
C ARG A 533 -28.65 8.08 1.42
N LYS A 534 -29.43 7.46 0.52
CA LYS A 534 -30.90 7.42 0.62
C LYS A 534 -31.34 6.72 1.90
N LEU A 535 -30.81 5.51 2.17
CA LEU A 535 -31.14 4.73 3.37
C LEU A 535 -30.75 5.46 4.68
N ILE A 536 -29.60 6.15 4.71
CA ILE A 536 -29.18 6.94 5.87
C ILE A 536 -30.18 8.07 6.15
N LYS A 537 -30.64 8.78 5.11
CA LYS A 537 -31.65 9.84 5.26
C LYS A 537 -33.01 9.32 5.72
N GLU A 538 -33.40 8.14 5.24
CA GLU A 538 -34.67 7.48 5.62
C GLU A 538 -34.65 6.96 7.06
N ALA A 539 -33.47 6.59 7.59
CA ALA A 539 -33.30 6.06 8.94
C ALA A 539 -33.39 7.13 10.04
N GLY A 540 -33.30 8.42 9.71
CA GLY A 540 -33.34 9.55 10.65
C GLY A 540 -31.97 10.15 10.93
#